data_AF-A0A0F9UBB9-F1
#
_entry.id   AF-A0A0F9UBB9-F1
#
_cell.length_a   1.000
_cell.length_b   1.000
_cell.length_c   1.000
_cell.angle_alpha   90.00
_cell.angle_beta   90.00
_cell.angle_gamma   90.00
#
_symmetry.space_group_name_H-M   'P 1'
#
loop_
_entity.id
_entity.type
_entity.pdbx_description
1 polymer ?
#
loop_
_entity_poly.entity_id
_entity_poly.type
_entity_poly.pdbx_seq_one_letter_code
_entity_poly.pdbx_strand_id
1 'polypeptide(L)' 'MGDKGKKDKGKREHQKKAKLSPKEKRKLKREKKE' A
#
# COMPACT_ATOMS: atom_id res chain seq x y z
N MET A 1 -14.77 -14.91 12.31
CA MET A 1 -14.19 -14.18 11.15
C MET A 1 -14.61 -12.70 11.19
N GLY A 2 -14.32 -11.95 12.27
CA GLY A 2 -14.85 -10.58 12.45
C GLY A 2 -13.85 -9.45 12.15
N ASP A 3 -12.63 -9.51 12.69
CA ASP A 3 -11.69 -8.36 12.59
C ASP A 3 -10.25 -8.73 12.20
N LYS A 4 -9.91 -10.03 12.15
CA LYS A 4 -8.55 -10.48 11.81
C LYS A 4 -8.13 -10.02 10.40
N GLY A 5 -9.06 -9.97 9.44
CA GLY A 5 -8.77 -9.57 8.07
C GLY A 5 -8.42 -8.10 7.86
N LYS A 6 -8.89 -7.17 8.72
CA LYS A 6 -8.59 -5.73 8.56
C LYS A 6 -7.15 -5.40 8.91
N LYS A 7 -6.63 -5.97 10.02
CA LYS A 7 -5.24 -5.78 10.45
C LYS A 7 -4.25 -6.37 9.43
N ASP A 8 -4.54 -7.57 8.91
CA ASP A 8 -3.68 -8.23 7.93
C ASP A 8 -3.68 -7.53 6.56
N LYS A 9 -4.82 -6.97 6.14
CA LYS A 9 -4.92 -6.18 4.90
C LYS A 9 -4.03 -4.94 4.94
N GLY A 10 -4.07 -4.16 6.02
CA GLY A 10 -3.20 -2.98 6.18
C GLY A 10 -1.72 -3.33 6.11
N LYS A 11 -1.31 -4.40 6.82
CA LYS A 11 0.08 -4.88 6.83
C LYS A 11 0.54 -5.32 5.42
N ARG A 12 -0.31 -6.05 4.70
CA ARG A 12 -0.03 -6.52 3.32
C ARG A 12 0.10 -5.36 2.33
N GLU A 13 -0.73 -4.34 2.45
CA GLU A 13 -0.63 -3.14 1.61
C GLU A 13 0.65 -2.34 1.86
N HIS A 14 1.05 -2.18 3.13
CA HIS A 14 2.31 -1.51 3.47
C HIS A 14 3.53 -2.26 2.90
N GLN A 15 3.56 -3.59 3.02
CA GLN A 15 4.63 -4.40 2.44
C GLN A 15 4.68 -4.30 0.91
N LYS A 16 3.53 -4.32 0.23
CA LYS A 16 3.45 -4.14 -1.23
C LYS A 16 4.01 -2.77 -1.64
N LYS A 17 3.61 -1.70 -0.96
CA LYS A 17 4.12 -0.34 -1.22
C LYS A 17 5.62 -0.21 -0.92
N ALA A 18 6.13 -0.92 0.09
CA ALA A 18 7.56 -0.92 0.42
C ALA A 18 8.42 -1.56 -0.68
N LYS A 19 7.94 -2.65 -1.30
CA LYS A 19 8.61 -3.37 -2.39
C LYS A 19 8.66 -2.62 -3.73
N LEU A 20 7.90 -1.54 -3.90
CA LEU A 20 7.91 -0.75 -5.12
C LEU A 20 9.23 0.01 -5.30
N SER A 21 9.63 0.15 -6.57
CA SER A 21 10.77 0.99 -6.95
C SER A 21 10.49 2.48 -6.63
N PRO A 22 11.54 3.32 -6.49
CA PRO A 22 11.35 4.75 -6.28
C PRO A 22 10.50 5.45 -7.34
N LYS A 23 10.58 4.99 -8.60
CA LYS A 23 9.81 5.56 -9.74
C LYS A 23 8.32 5.25 -9.62
N GLU A 24 7.96 4.02 -9.28
CA GLU A 24 6.57 3.61 -9.06
C GLU A 24 5.97 4.29 -7.82
N LYS A 25 6.74 4.41 -6.75
CA LYS A 25 6.32 5.18 -5.55
C LYS A 25 5.99 6.64 -5.88
N ARG A 26 6.74 7.27 -6.80
CA ARG A 26 6.47 8.65 -7.26
C ARG A 26 5.19 8.72 -8.10
N LYS A 27 4.93 7.76 -8.98
CA LYS A 27 3.68 7.70 -9.78
C LYS A 27 2.45 7.58 -8.88
N LEU A 28 2.45 6.62 -7.95
CA LEU A 28 1.35 6.43 -7.00
C LEU A 28 1.10 7.65 -6.10
N LYS A 29 2.14 8.42 -5.77
CA LYS A 29 1.98 9.68 -5.01
C LYS A 29 1.34 10.80 -5.84
N ARG A 30 1.52 10.80 -7.17
CA ARG A 30 0.89 11.77 -8.08
C ARG A 30 -0.57 11.41 -8.32
N GLU A 31 -0.84 10.14 -8.62
CA GLU A 31 -2.20 9.59 -8.82
C GLU A 31 -3.10 9.71 -7.57
N LYS A 32 -2.52 9.82 -6.37
CA LYS A 32 -3.26 10.07 -5.12
C LYS A 32 -3.51 11.54 -4.81
N LYS A 33 -2.79 12.43 -5.49
CA LYS A 33 -2.88 13.89 -5.27
C LYS A 33 -3.83 14.55 -6.28
N GLU A 34 -4.00 13.96 -7.45
CA GLU A 34 -5.18 14.19 -8.30
C GLU A 34 -6.41 13.52 -7.68
#